data_AF-A0A924NZE0-F1
#
_entry.id   AF-A0A924NZE0-F1
#
_cell.length_a   1.000
_cell.length_b   1.000
_cell.length_c   1.000
_cell.angle_alpha   90.00
_cell.angle_beta   90.00
_cell.angle_gamma   90.00
#
_symmetry.space_group_name_H-M   'P 1'
#
loop_
_entity.id
_entity.type
_entity.pdbx_description
1 polymer ?
#
loop_
_entity_poly.entity_id
_entity_poly.type
_entity_poly.pdbx_seq_one_letter_code
_entity_poly.pdbx_strand_id
1 'polypeptide(L)'
;LIPSSSVGNNKTWLDQADKIILEVNSLQNAGLEGMHDIYYGTRLPPHRQPIPLTQPGERIGEAYLTCDLSKVVAVVPTRQPDRNSAFAAPDENSKRIAAHIIEFLQQEVKLGRLPAELLPLQSGVGNIANAVLAGLDDGPFKNLTAYTEVLQDGMLDMLRSGTLKMASATALSFSPDALADFNQNIDFYRQRIVLRPQEISNHPEVVRRLGVIAMNAMIEADIYGNVNSTHIMGSSIMNGIGGSGDFARNAYLSFFMTPSVARNGAISCIVPMVSHVDHTEHDVEIMVTEQGLADLRGLSPTQRARLIIEKCAHPDFRPALRDYFERSLAGASGKHTPHLLEEALSWHARFLETGYMLPVSALQEPLHLV
;
A
#
# COMPACT_ATOMS: atom_id res chain seq x y z
N LEU A 1 12.76 26.47 6.87
CA LEU A 1 11.31 26.47 6.55
C LEU A 1 10.66 25.31 7.26
N ILE A 2 9.52 25.53 7.92
CA ILE A 2 8.73 24.46 8.56
C ILE A 2 7.78 23.89 7.48
N PRO A 3 7.90 22.61 7.10
CA PRO A 3 6.94 22.00 6.19
C PRO A 3 5.54 21.91 6.82
N SER A 4 4.51 21.79 5.99
CA SER A 4 3.13 21.59 6.44
C SER A 4 2.85 20.10 6.74
N SER A 5 1.70 19.60 6.32
CA SER A 5 1.23 18.21 6.47
C SER A 5 2.05 17.17 5.70
N SER A 6 3.07 17.56 4.92
CA SER A 6 3.95 16.64 4.20
C SER A 6 5.35 17.21 3.98
N VAL A 7 6.30 16.30 3.66
CA VAL A 7 7.66 16.67 3.18
C VAL A 7 7.82 16.34 1.70
N GLY A 8 7.52 15.10 1.29
CA GLY A 8 7.66 14.66 -0.10
C GLY A 8 9.07 14.87 -0.64
N ASN A 9 9.17 15.56 -1.77
CA ASN A 9 10.43 15.90 -2.44
C ASN A 9 10.91 17.33 -2.15
N ASN A 10 10.31 18.04 -1.19
CA ASN A 10 10.55 19.47 -0.97
C ASN A 10 12.03 19.82 -0.79
N LYS A 11 12.80 18.99 -0.06
CA LYS A 11 14.25 19.16 0.09
C LYS A 11 14.94 19.25 -1.28
N THR A 12 14.77 18.23 -2.11
CA THR A 12 15.40 18.14 -3.43
C THR A 12 14.93 19.26 -4.35
N TRP A 13 13.65 19.62 -4.32
CA TRP A 13 13.13 20.73 -5.13
C TRP A 13 13.74 22.08 -4.74
N LEU A 14 13.93 22.35 -3.44
CA LEU A 14 14.60 23.56 -2.97
C LEU A 14 16.07 23.62 -3.43
N ASP A 15 16.77 22.48 -3.41
CA ASP A 15 18.16 22.38 -3.86
C ASP A 15 18.29 22.65 -5.37
N GLN A 16 17.40 22.06 -6.18
CA GLN A 16 17.47 22.09 -7.64
C GLN A 16 16.85 23.32 -8.30
N ALA A 17 15.90 23.99 -7.65
CA ALA A 17 15.20 25.11 -8.27
C ALA A 17 16.12 26.32 -8.47
N ASP A 18 15.95 27.03 -9.59
CA ASP A 18 16.57 28.34 -9.85
C ASP A 18 15.85 29.47 -9.12
N LYS A 19 14.53 29.33 -8.95
CA LYS A 19 13.64 30.30 -8.30
C LYS A 19 12.66 29.58 -7.39
N ILE A 20 12.42 30.15 -6.23
CA ILE A 20 11.59 29.58 -5.16
C ILE A 20 10.44 30.54 -4.87
N ILE A 21 9.22 30.00 -4.86
CA ILE A 21 8.02 30.67 -4.37
C ILE A 21 7.60 29.93 -3.10
N LEU A 22 7.42 30.67 -2.01
CA LEU A 22 7.00 30.10 -0.73
C LEU A 22 5.54 30.47 -0.45
N GLU A 23 4.68 29.49 -0.25
CA GLU A 23 3.34 29.71 0.26
C GLU A 23 3.31 29.50 1.78
N VAL A 24 2.90 30.52 2.53
CA VAL A 24 2.78 30.47 4.00
C VAL A 24 1.31 30.35 4.37
N ASN A 25 0.88 29.12 4.61
CA ASN A 25 -0.54 28.81 4.83
C ASN A 25 -0.93 28.93 6.32
N SER A 26 -1.74 29.95 6.62
CA SER A 26 -2.23 30.24 7.97
C SER A 26 -3.24 29.23 8.55
N LEU A 27 -3.76 28.28 7.75
CA LEU A 27 -4.58 27.18 8.26
C LEU A 27 -3.77 25.99 8.78
N GLN A 28 -2.49 25.91 8.43
CA GLN A 28 -1.63 24.83 8.91
C GLN A 28 -1.27 25.10 10.38
N ASN A 29 -1.34 24.05 11.19
CA ASN A 29 -1.14 24.18 12.64
C ASN A 29 0.33 24.39 12.95
N ALA A 30 0.66 25.43 13.73
CA ALA A 30 2.03 25.73 14.14
C ALA A 30 2.69 24.58 14.93
N GLY A 31 1.88 23.73 15.58
CA GLY A 31 2.36 22.52 16.25
C GLY A 31 2.94 21.45 15.32
N LEU A 32 2.91 21.65 13.99
CA LEU A 32 3.70 20.84 13.05
C LEU A 32 5.20 21.05 13.21
N GLU A 33 5.64 22.18 13.79
CA GLU A 33 7.04 22.45 14.07
C GLU A 33 7.65 21.36 14.97
N GLY A 34 8.73 20.74 14.48
CA GLY A 34 9.40 19.63 15.16
C GLY A 34 8.88 18.24 14.82
N MET A 35 7.83 18.10 13.99
CA MET A 35 7.37 16.79 13.51
C MET A 35 8.26 16.25 12.39
N HIS A 36 8.90 17.11 11.60
CA HIS A 36 9.68 16.72 10.44
C HIS A 36 11.11 16.29 10.79
N ASP A 37 11.70 15.42 9.98
CA ASP A 37 13.09 14.95 10.08
C ASP A 37 13.73 14.96 8.70
N ILE A 38 14.45 16.05 8.39
CA ILE A 38 15.04 16.33 7.09
C ILE A 38 16.52 15.95 7.10
N TYR A 39 16.84 14.84 6.44
CA TYR A 39 18.20 14.31 6.37
C TYR A 39 18.99 14.86 5.18
N TYR A 40 20.07 15.60 5.43
CA TYR A 40 20.97 16.15 4.39
C TYR A 40 22.20 15.27 4.12
N GLY A 41 22.31 14.11 4.74
CA GLY A 41 23.47 13.22 4.58
C GLY A 41 23.46 12.37 3.29
N THR A 42 22.41 12.47 2.46
CA THR A 42 22.29 11.74 1.18
C THR A 42 23.28 12.25 0.14
N ARG A 43 24.53 11.76 0.18
CA ARG A 43 25.56 12.07 -0.83
C ARG A 43 25.22 11.46 -2.19
N LEU A 44 25.68 12.12 -3.25
CA LEU A 44 25.53 11.62 -4.63
C LEU A 44 26.44 10.40 -4.89
N PRO A 45 26.01 9.45 -5.75
CA PRO A 45 26.89 8.39 -6.24
C PRO A 45 28.17 8.96 -6.89
N PRO A 46 29.33 8.30 -6.71
CA PRO A 46 29.55 7.02 -6.03
C PRO A 46 29.82 7.13 -4.51
N HIS A 47 29.55 8.28 -3.88
CA HIS A 47 29.97 8.57 -2.49
C HIS A 47 28.84 8.49 -1.45
N ARG A 48 27.67 7.94 -1.82
CA ARG A 48 26.54 7.73 -0.92
C ARG A 48 26.99 6.94 0.32
N GLN A 49 26.56 7.39 1.49
CA GLN A 49 26.82 6.71 2.77
C GLN A 49 25.57 5.94 3.21
N PRO A 50 25.70 4.91 4.05
CA PRO A 50 24.55 4.27 4.67
C PRO A 50 23.67 5.28 5.41
N ILE A 51 22.35 5.11 5.33
CA ILE A 51 21.41 5.95 6.08
C ILE A 51 21.43 5.48 7.54
N PRO A 52 21.75 6.33 8.54
CA PRO A 52 21.92 5.89 9.92
C PRO A 52 20.58 5.73 10.67
N LEU A 53 19.53 5.25 9.99
CA LEU A 53 18.24 4.96 10.60
C LEU A 53 18.16 3.48 10.97
N THR A 54 17.87 3.20 12.23
CA THR A 54 17.82 1.85 12.80
C THR A 54 16.50 1.54 13.50
N GLN A 55 15.69 2.56 13.79
CA GLN A 55 14.35 2.42 14.35
C GLN A 55 13.34 3.36 13.67
N PRO A 56 12.05 2.99 13.58
CA PRO A 56 11.06 3.81 12.86
C PRO A 56 10.90 5.24 13.36
N GLY A 57 11.04 5.47 14.67
CA GLY A 57 10.87 6.80 15.31
C GLY A 57 12.15 7.62 15.45
N GLU A 58 13.31 7.09 15.06
CA GLU A 58 14.60 7.76 15.24
C GLU A 58 14.70 9.00 14.34
N ARG A 59 15.21 10.12 14.84
CA ARG A 59 15.46 11.33 14.04
C ARG A 59 16.94 11.42 13.69
N ILE A 60 17.24 11.54 12.40
CA ILE A 60 18.62 11.52 11.88
C ILE A 60 19.03 12.83 11.22
N GLY A 61 18.12 13.80 11.12
CA GLY A 61 18.30 15.07 10.46
C GLY A 61 17.79 16.24 11.30
N GLU A 62 17.27 17.24 10.61
CA GLU A 62 16.83 18.50 11.20
C GLU A 62 15.31 18.68 11.10
N ALA A 63 14.71 19.48 11.97
CA ALA A 63 13.27 19.75 11.94
C ALA A 63 12.83 20.68 10.79
N TYR A 64 13.76 21.17 9.97
CA TYR A 64 13.51 22.25 9.02
C TYR A 64 14.11 21.96 7.64
N LEU A 65 13.47 22.53 6.62
CA LEU A 65 14.04 22.64 5.28
C LEU A 65 14.97 23.86 5.19
N THR A 66 16.16 23.67 4.64
CA THR A 66 17.12 24.72 4.30
C THR A 66 16.73 25.30 2.94
N CYS A 67 16.85 26.62 2.80
CA CYS A 67 16.46 27.34 1.59
C CYS A 67 17.44 28.49 1.37
N ASP A 68 18.01 28.57 0.17
CA ASP A 68 18.80 29.73 -0.25
C ASP A 68 17.85 30.91 -0.52
N LEU A 69 17.89 31.89 0.39
CA LEU A 69 17.00 33.05 0.33
C LEU A 69 17.24 33.92 -0.91
N SER A 70 18.40 33.84 -1.56
CA SER A 70 18.65 34.57 -2.81
C SER A 70 17.82 34.05 -3.98
N LYS A 71 17.38 32.78 -3.91
CA LYS A 71 16.49 32.16 -4.89
C LYS A 71 15.01 32.45 -4.63
N VAL A 72 14.66 32.96 -3.45
CA VAL A 72 13.26 33.24 -3.09
C VAL A 72 12.79 34.50 -3.80
N VAL A 73 11.91 34.33 -4.79
CA VAL A 73 11.38 35.43 -5.61
C VAL A 73 10.02 35.94 -5.11
N ALA A 74 9.32 35.17 -4.29
CA ALA A 74 8.06 35.57 -3.67
C ALA A 74 7.77 34.76 -2.39
N VAL A 75 7.12 35.41 -1.43
CA VAL A 75 6.47 34.79 -0.27
C VAL A 75 5.01 35.18 -0.30
N VAL A 76 4.12 34.20 -0.45
CA VAL A 76 2.69 34.38 -0.65
C VAL A 76 1.95 33.88 0.59
N PRO A 77 1.29 34.76 1.36
CA PRO A 77 0.42 34.30 2.45
C PRO A 77 -0.82 33.64 1.86
N THR A 78 -1.17 32.46 2.39
CA THR A 78 -2.36 31.72 1.97
C THR A 78 -3.21 31.29 3.16
N ARG A 79 -4.45 30.89 2.87
CA ARG A 79 -5.40 30.38 3.85
C ARG A 79 -6.35 29.40 3.16
N GLN A 80 -5.85 28.21 2.84
CA GLN A 80 -6.62 27.18 2.13
C GLN A 80 -6.47 25.83 2.82
N PRO A 81 -7.56 25.05 2.97
CA PRO A 81 -7.47 23.72 3.56
C PRO A 81 -6.75 22.77 2.60
N ASP A 82 -6.17 21.70 3.15
CA ASP A 82 -5.72 20.57 2.34
C ASP A 82 -6.93 19.89 1.66
N ARG A 83 -6.67 19.08 0.63
CA ARG A 83 -7.72 18.27 0.00
C ARG A 83 -7.94 17.01 0.83
N ASN A 84 -8.87 17.07 1.78
CA ASN A 84 -9.25 15.94 2.61
C ASN A 84 -10.45 15.22 2.00
N SER A 85 -10.35 13.90 1.80
CA SER A 85 -11.48 13.05 1.40
C SER A 85 -11.95 12.24 2.58
N ALA A 86 -13.28 12.12 2.73
CA ALA A 86 -13.84 11.18 3.68
C ALA A 86 -13.56 9.76 3.19
N PHE A 87 -13.08 8.89 4.07
CA PHE A 87 -12.99 7.47 3.79
C PHE A 87 -14.35 6.82 4.08
N ALA A 88 -14.76 5.89 3.24
CA ALA A 88 -15.94 5.10 3.54
C ALA A 88 -15.65 4.14 4.70
N ALA A 89 -16.66 3.84 5.50
CA ALA A 89 -16.55 2.81 6.51
C ALA A 89 -16.21 1.46 5.85
N PRO A 90 -15.38 0.61 6.49
CA PRO A 90 -15.09 -0.73 5.97
C PRO A 90 -16.35 -1.54 5.69
N ASP A 91 -16.49 -2.01 4.45
CA ASP A 91 -17.52 -2.97 4.06
C ASP A 91 -17.18 -4.39 4.55
N GLU A 92 -18.14 -5.32 4.41
CA GLU A 92 -17.97 -6.70 4.87
C GLU A 92 -16.81 -7.44 4.18
N ASN A 93 -16.56 -7.16 2.90
CA ASN A 93 -15.42 -7.74 2.19
C ASN A 93 -14.10 -7.26 2.79
N SER A 94 -13.98 -5.96 3.06
CA SER A 94 -12.82 -5.34 3.70
C SER A 94 -12.57 -5.92 5.09
N LYS A 95 -13.63 -6.13 5.88
CA LYS A 95 -13.53 -6.78 7.21
C LYS A 95 -13.09 -8.23 7.12
N ARG A 96 -13.57 -9.00 6.14
CA ARG A 96 -13.14 -10.39 5.92
C ARG A 96 -11.68 -10.47 5.51
N ILE A 97 -11.24 -9.61 4.60
CA ILE A 97 -9.83 -9.48 4.21
C ILE A 97 -8.97 -9.17 5.43
N ALA A 98 -9.37 -8.20 6.25
CA ALA A 98 -8.68 -7.85 7.48
C ALA A 98 -8.62 -9.06 8.44
N ALA A 99 -9.72 -9.78 8.66
CA ALA A 99 -9.75 -10.94 9.52
C ALA A 99 -8.74 -12.03 9.10
N HIS A 100 -8.62 -12.31 7.80
CA HIS A 100 -7.63 -13.26 7.29
C HIS A 100 -6.18 -12.81 7.55
N ILE A 101 -5.89 -11.52 7.40
CA ILE A 101 -4.56 -10.95 7.67
C ILE A 101 -4.25 -11.05 9.18
N ILE A 102 -5.19 -10.66 10.05
CA ILE A 102 -5.01 -10.71 11.49
C ILE A 102 -4.79 -12.15 11.97
N GLU A 103 -5.58 -13.11 11.48
CA GLU A 103 -5.41 -14.54 11.79
C GLU A 103 -4.02 -15.04 11.37
N PHE A 104 -3.58 -14.70 10.16
CA PHE A 104 -2.25 -15.05 9.67
C PHE A 104 -1.15 -14.47 10.55
N LEU A 105 -1.21 -13.18 10.89
CA LEU A 105 -0.20 -12.53 11.73
C LEU A 105 -0.15 -13.15 13.14
N GLN A 106 -1.30 -13.46 13.74
CA GLN A 106 -1.36 -14.17 15.01
C GLN A 106 -0.71 -15.55 14.92
N GLN A 107 -0.91 -16.27 13.81
CA GLN A 107 -0.29 -17.57 13.58
C GLN A 107 1.23 -17.44 13.41
N GLU A 108 1.73 -16.45 12.66
CA GLU A 108 3.17 -16.19 12.52
C GLU A 108 3.82 -15.88 13.88
N VAL A 109 3.15 -15.12 14.75
CA VAL A 109 3.60 -14.86 16.13
C VAL A 109 3.61 -16.15 16.96
N LYS A 110 2.52 -16.92 16.92
CA LYS A 110 2.41 -18.20 17.65
C LYS A 110 3.49 -19.19 17.23
N LEU A 111 3.90 -19.17 15.97
CA LEU A 111 4.95 -20.03 15.41
C LEU A 111 6.36 -19.44 15.58
N GLY A 112 6.50 -18.28 16.22
CA GLY A 112 7.79 -17.64 16.48
C GLY A 112 8.47 -17.04 15.25
N ARG A 113 7.75 -16.83 14.15
CA ARG A 113 8.26 -16.21 12.92
C ARG A 113 8.14 -14.68 12.91
N LEU A 114 7.25 -14.14 13.75
CA LEU A 114 7.15 -12.72 14.07
C LEU A 114 7.19 -12.52 15.59
N PRO A 115 7.73 -11.39 16.09
CA PRO A 115 7.63 -11.02 17.49
C PRO A 115 6.20 -10.60 17.87
N ALA A 116 5.88 -10.54 19.16
CA ALA A 116 4.55 -10.19 19.65
C ALA A 116 4.13 -8.75 19.27
N GLU A 117 5.11 -7.86 19.15
CA GLU A 117 4.95 -6.46 18.72
C GLU A 117 4.95 -6.31 17.19
N LEU A 118 5.00 -7.42 16.45
CA LEU A 118 5.19 -7.47 15.01
C LEU A 118 6.45 -6.68 14.56
N LEU A 119 6.52 -6.37 13.28
CA LEU A 119 7.53 -5.50 12.70
C LEU A 119 6.87 -4.19 12.24
N PRO A 120 7.64 -3.15 11.88
CA PRO A 120 7.07 -1.88 11.46
C PRO A 120 6.10 -2.05 10.30
N LEU A 121 4.90 -1.47 10.44
CA LEU A 121 3.83 -1.61 9.47
C LEU A 121 3.90 -0.53 8.40
N GLN A 122 3.78 -0.94 7.14
CA GLN A 122 3.37 -0.06 6.05
C GLN A 122 1.97 -0.45 5.59
N SER A 123 1.10 0.54 5.44
CA SER A 123 -0.24 0.35 4.91
C SER A 123 -0.53 1.41 3.87
N GLY A 124 -1.13 1.00 2.75
CA GLY A 124 -1.65 1.92 1.74
C GLY A 124 -2.90 2.67 2.21
N VAL A 125 -3.61 3.26 1.24
CA VAL A 125 -4.84 4.02 1.49
C VAL A 125 -6.10 3.24 1.10
N GLY A 126 -7.20 3.48 1.82
CA GLY A 126 -8.55 3.04 1.40
C GLY A 126 -9.23 2.07 2.38
N ASN A 127 -10.42 1.60 2.00
CA ASN A 127 -11.31 0.86 2.89
C ASN A 127 -10.67 -0.41 3.48
N ILE A 128 -9.95 -1.19 2.66
CA ILE A 128 -9.29 -2.42 3.11
C ILE A 128 -8.16 -2.08 4.08
N ALA A 129 -7.33 -1.09 3.77
CA ALA A 129 -6.26 -0.64 4.66
C ALA A 129 -6.81 -0.20 6.02
N ASN A 130 -7.89 0.60 6.02
CA ASN A 130 -8.57 1.01 7.25
C ASN A 130 -9.15 -0.17 8.03
N ALA A 131 -9.72 -1.17 7.36
CA ALA A 131 -10.23 -2.39 8.00
C ALA A 131 -9.11 -3.18 8.69
N VAL A 132 -7.95 -3.30 8.03
CA VAL A 132 -6.77 -3.98 8.59
C VAL A 132 -6.25 -3.22 9.82
N LEU A 133 -6.13 -1.90 9.74
CA LEU A 133 -5.68 -1.07 10.87
C LEU A 133 -6.65 -1.16 12.06
N ALA A 134 -7.95 -1.13 11.82
CA ALA A 134 -8.95 -1.34 12.87
C ALA A 134 -8.84 -2.75 13.49
N GLY A 135 -8.69 -3.79 12.67
CA GLY A 135 -8.50 -5.17 13.16
C GLY A 135 -7.20 -5.36 13.95
N LEU A 136 -6.14 -4.60 13.63
CA LEU A 136 -4.90 -4.58 14.42
C LEU A 136 -5.11 -3.90 15.77
N ASP A 137 -5.92 -2.83 15.82
CA ASP A 137 -6.20 -2.08 17.04
C ASP A 137 -7.04 -2.88 18.05
N ASP A 138 -8.08 -3.54 17.55
CA ASP A 138 -8.96 -4.44 18.31
C ASP A 138 -8.30 -5.79 18.63
N GLY A 139 -7.23 -6.12 17.89
CA GLY A 139 -6.51 -7.37 18.00
C GLY A 139 -5.62 -7.48 19.26
N PRO A 140 -4.93 -8.62 19.43
CA PRO A 140 -4.07 -8.87 20.58
C PRO A 140 -2.73 -8.12 20.53
N PHE A 141 -2.45 -7.40 19.44
CA PHE A 141 -1.16 -6.74 19.22
C PHE A 141 -1.08 -5.43 19.99
N LYS A 142 0.11 -5.13 20.52
CA LYS A 142 0.41 -3.90 21.25
C LYS A 142 1.82 -3.43 20.95
N ASN A 143 2.10 -2.16 21.26
CA ASN A 143 3.40 -1.52 21.00
C ASN A 143 3.84 -1.59 19.53
N LEU A 144 2.87 -1.59 18.62
CA LEU A 144 3.13 -1.59 17.18
C LEU A 144 3.91 -0.33 16.79
N THR A 145 4.62 -0.39 15.68
CA THR A 145 5.22 0.79 15.05
C THR A 145 4.86 0.83 13.58
N ALA A 146 4.86 2.01 12.99
CA ALA A 146 4.62 2.19 11.56
C ALA A 146 5.80 2.86 10.89
N TYR A 147 6.15 2.36 9.70
CA TYR A 147 7.09 2.97 8.77
C TYR A 147 6.47 2.90 7.38
N THR A 148 5.73 3.94 7.03
CA THR A 148 4.81 3.97 5.89
C THR A 148 5.08 5.19 5.00
N GLU A 149 4.41 5.28 3.86
CA GLU A 149 4.43 6.49 3.03
C GLU A 149 3.48 7.55 3.60
N VAL A 150 2.25 7.15 3.93
CA VAL A 150 1.20 8.06 4.39
C VAL A 150 0.60 7.58 5.71
N LEU A 151 0.33 8.55 6.60
CA LEU A 151 -0.39 8.31 7.85
C LEU A 151 -1.86 8.68 7.66
N GLN A 152 -2.75 7.71 7.91
CA GLN A 152 -4.19 7.86 7.73
C GLN A 152 -4.96 7.77 9.04
N ASP A 153 -6.26 8.03 8.98
CA ASP A 153 -7.22 7.96 10.09
C ASP A 153 -7.00 6.74 10.99
N GLY A 154 -6.95 5.53 10.43
CA GLY A 154 -6.76 4.30 11.22
C GLY A 154 -5.45 4.28 12.03
N MET A 155 -4.35 4.81 11.49
CA MET A 155 -3.09 4.92 12.25
C MET A 155 -3.17 6.00 13.32
N LEU A 156 -3.89 7.10 13.06
CA LEU A 156 -4.14 8.15 14.05
C LEU A 156 -4.93 7.59 15.25
N ASP A 157 -5.95 6.78 14.96
CA ASP A 157 -6.74 6.08 15.98
C ASP A 157 -5.89 5.11 16.80
N MET A 158 -5.04 4.32 16.16
CA MET A 158 -4.14 3.41 16.87
C MET A 158 -3.09 4.15 17.73
N LEU A 159 -2.65 5.34 17.33
CA LEU A 159 -1.79 6.19 18.19
C LEU A 159 -2.55 6.64 19.43
N ARG A 160 -3.83 6.97 19.28
CA ARG A 160 -4.72 7.44 20.35
C ARG A 160 -5.07 6.31 21.33
N SER A 161 -5.36 5.11 20.82
CA SER A 161 -5.65 3.92 21.62
C SER A 161 -4.42 3.41 22.36
N GLY A 162 -3.21 3.76 21.88
CA GLY A 162 -1.93 3.31 22.41
C GLY A 162 -1.48 1.97 21.83
N THR A 163 -2.23 1.37 20.90
CA THR A 163 -1.80 0.15 20.20
C THR A 163 -0.60 0.43 19.30
N LEU A 164 -0.58 1.59 18.61
CA LEU A 164 0.56 2.09 17.85
C LEU A 164 1.36 3.08 18.71
N LYS A 165 2.65 2.78 18.91
CA LYS A 165 3.55 3.60 19.73
C LYS A 165 4.08 4.82 18.98
N MET A 166 4.36 4.65 17.68
CA MET A 166 5.05 5.62 16.85
C MET A 166 4.76 5.36 15.38
N ALA A 167 4.66 6.41 14.58
CA ALA A 167 4.50 6.34 13.14
C ALA A 167 5.53 7.23 12.42
N SER A 168 6.16 6.68 11.39
CA SER A 168 6.99 7.41 10.43
C SER A 168 6.31 7.43 9.07
N ALA A 169 6.19 8.60 8.47
CA ALA A 169 5.55 8.82 7.18
C ALA A 169 6.26 9.92 6.37
N THR A 170 5.92 10.12 5.11
CA THR A 170 6.26 11.37 4.39
C THR A 170 5.12 12.39 4.38
N ALA A 171 3.87 11.94 4.58
CA ALA A 171 2.71 12.81 4.52
C ALA A 171 1.57 12.34 5.43
N LEU A 172 0.73 13.29 5.84
CA LEU A 172 -0.53 13.05 6.52
C LEU A 172 -1.67 13.05 5.50
N SER A 173 -2.56 12.05 5.57
CA SER A 173 -3.71 11.90 4.68
C SER A 173 -4.96 11.63 5.51
N PHE A 174 -5.47 12.67 6.14
CA PHE A 174 -6.61 12.58 7.06
C PHE A 174 -7.94 12.94 6.42
N SER A 175 -9.02 12.33 6.89
CA SER A 175 -10.37 12.88 6.71
C SER A 175 -10.52 14.22 7.48
N PRO A 176 -11.58 15.01 7.20
CA PRO A 176 -11.84 16.24 7.95
C PRO A 176 -11.93 16.04 9.47
N ASP A 177 -12.54 14.95 9.94
CA ASP A 177 -12.71 14.67 11.37
C ASP A 177 -11.39 14.26 12.02
N ALA A 178 -10.61 13.39 11.35
CA ALA A 178 -9.27 13.03 11.81
C ALA A 178 -8.32 14.23 11.83
N LEU A 179 -8.41 15.14 10.84
CA LEU A 179 -7.62 16.38 10.82
C LEU A 179 -8.02 17.32 11.97
N ALA A 180 -9.31 17.42 12.29
CA ALA A 180 -9.79 18.22 13.41
C ALA A 180 -9.25 17.69 14.74
N ASP A 181 -9.32 16.37 14.96
CA ASP A 181 -8.75 15.72 16.14
C ASP A 181 -7.23 15.89 16.23
N PHE A 182 -6.53 15.68 15.11
CA PHE A 182 -5.09 15.87 15.02
C PHE A 182 -4.69 17.28 15.44
N ASN A 183 -5.40 18.29 14.93
CA ASN A 183 -5.12 19.69 15.26
C ASN A 183 -5.43 20.02 16.72
N GLN A 184 -6.52 19.49 17.28
CA GLN A 184 -6.90 19.70 18.67
C GLN A 184 -5.88 19.08 19.64
N ASN A 185 -5.27 17.96 19.25
CA ASN A 185 -4.36 17.18 20.10
C ASN A 185 -2.91 17.15 19.57
N ILE A 186 -2.47 18.20 18.88
CA ILE A 186 -1.23 18.16 18.10
C ILE A 186 0.02 17.88 18.95
N ASP A 187 0.09 18.35 20.20
CA ASP A 187 1.22 18.06 21.08
C ASP A 187 1.35 16.57 21.44
N PHE A 188 0.22 15.87 21.56
CA PHE A 188 0.21 14.42 21.76
C PHE A 188 0.75 13.69 20.53
N TYR A 189 0.29 14.07 19.34
CA TYR A 189 0.69 13.43 18.08
C TYR A 189 2.11 13.79 17.65
N ARG A 190 2.58 15.02 17.90
CA ARG A 190 3.94 15.48 17.56
C ARG A 190 5.04 14.63 18.19
N GLN A 191 4.80 14.08 19.38
CA GLN A 191 5.75 13.20 20.06
C GLN A 191 5.78 11.77 19.49
N ARG A 192 4.82 11.42 18.63
CA ARG A 192 4.56 10.06 18.14
C ARG A 192 4.64 9.94 16.62
N ILE A 193 4.77 11.05 15.89
CA ILE A 193 4.79 11.09 14.44
C ILE A 193 6.08 11.76 13.97
N VAL A 194 6.76 11.11 13.03
CA VAL A 194 7.93 11.65 12.33
C VAL A 194 7.63 11.75 10.84
N LEU A 195 7.73 12.95 10.28
CA LEU A 195 7.55 13.20 8.85
C LEU A 195 8.90 13.35 8.14
N ARG A 196 9.19 12.50 7.15
CA ARG A 196 10.49 12.43 6.47
C ARG A 196 10.35 12.77 4.99
N PRO A 197 11.42 13.21 4.30
CA PRO A 197 11.45 13.21 2.85
C PRO A 197 11.08 11.82 2.30
N GLN A 198 10.38 11.76 1.17
CA GLN A 198 10.00 10.47 0.59
C GLN A 198 11.21 9.62 0.18
N GLU A 199 12.34 10.26 -0.12
CA GLU A 199 13.62 9.56 -0.36
C GLU A 199 14.14 8.79 0.86
N ILE A 200 13.62 9.06 2.06
CA ILE A 200 13.92 8.34 3.30
C ILE A 200 12.79 7.38 3.64
N SER A 201 11.53 7.84 3.71
CA SER A 201 10.39 6.99 4.11
C SER A 201 10.20 5.77 3.19
N ASN A 202 10.59 5.88 1.93
CA ASN A 202 10.46 4.81 0.94
C ASN A 202 11.81 4.18 0.60
N HIS A 203 12.89 4.49 1.34
CA HIS A 203 14.22 4.06 0.94
C HIS A 203 14.40 2.54 1.08
N PRO A 204 14.75 1.80 0.01
CA PRO A 204 14.89 0.34 0.04
C PRO A 204 15.79 -0.22 1.16
N GLU A 205 16.95 0.42 1.39
CA GLU A 205 17.87 0.04 2.48
C GLU A 205 17.20 0.08 3.85
N VAL A 206 16.37 1.09 4.09
CA VAL A 206 15.73 1.33 5.38
C VAL A 206 14.54 0.40 5.56
N VAL A 207 13.68 0.28 4.54
CA VAL A 207 12.56 -0.66 4.51
C VAL A 207 13.03 -2.08 4.83
N ARG A 208 14.10 -2.52 4.16
CA ARG A 208 14.69 -3.85 4.38
C ARG A 208 15.34 -3.99 5.74
N ARG A 209 16.09 -2.99 6.21
CA ARG A 209 16.76 -3.03 7.52
C ARG A 209 15.76 -3.12 8.66
N LEU A 210 14.67 -2.36 8.59
CA LEU A 210 13.63 -2.34 9.60
C LEU A 210 12.74 -3.59 9.56
N GLY A 211 12.77 -4.35 8.46
CA GLY A 211 11.95 -5.54 8.27
C GLY A 211 10.47 -5.19 8.14
N VAL A 212 10.14 -4.16 7.37
CA VAL A 212 8.76 -3.66 7.25
C VAL A 212 7.79 -4.75 6.78
N ILE A 213 6.59 -4.81 7.36
CA ILE A 213 5.46 -5.58 6.82
C ILE A 213 4.67 -4.65 5.89
N ALA A 214 4.70 -4.92 4.60
CA ALA A 214 4.06 -4.11 3.57
C ALA A 214 2.68 -4.66 3.21
N MET A 215 1.66 -3.79 3.24
CA MET A 215 0.27 -4.15 2.93
C MET A 215 -0.27 -3.21 1.85
N ASN A 216 -0.35 -3.74 0.62
CA ASN A 216 -0.69 -2.97 -0.57
C ASN A 216 -2.01 -3.42 -1.18
N ALA A 217 -2.83 -2.47 -1.59
CA ALA A 217 -3.97 -2.77 -2.44
C ALA A 217 -3.51 -3.10 -3.87
N MET A 218 -4.32 -3.85 -4.62
CA MET A 218 -4.09 -4.12 -6.04
C MET A 218 -5.35 -4.00 -6.88
N ILE A 219 -5.20 -3.85 -8.20
CA ILE A 219 -6.28 -3.89 -9.19
C ILE A 219 -6.65 -5.34 -9.49
N GLU A 220 -5.64 -6.13 -9.88
CA GLU A 220 -5.79 -7.54 -10.23
C GLU A 220 -4.47 -8.28 -10.01
N ALA A 221 -4.56 -9.59 -9.85
CA ALA A 221 -3.42 -10.48 -9.90
C ALA A 221 -3.70 -11.65 -10.83
N ASP A 222 -2.65 -12.21 -11.42
CA ASP A 222 -2.78 -13.46 -12.15
C ASP A 222 -2.66 -14.68 -11.24
N ILE A 223 -3.01 -15.84 -11.79
CA ILE A 223 -2.87 -17.10 -11.07
C ILE A 223 -1.41 -17.39 -10.66
N TYR A 224 -0.40 -16.79 -11.30
CA TYR A 224 1.00 -16.99 -10.91
C TYR A 224 1.46 -16.02 -9.81
N GLY A 225 0.61 -15.05 -9.48
CA GLY A 225 0.84 -14.07 -8.43
C GLY A 225 1.69 -12.89 -8.89
N ASN A 226 1.67 -12.55 -10.19
CA ASN A 226 2.04 -11.20 -10.63
C ASN A 226 0.86 -10.26 -10.38
N VAL A 227 1.15 -9.00 -10.08
CA VAL A 227 0.17 -8.00 -9.64
C VAL A 227 0.21 -6.77 -10.54
N ASN A 228 -0.99 -6.28 -10.86
CA ASN A 228 -1.27 -5.00 -11.45
C ASN A 228 -1.84 -4.06 -10.38
N SER A 229 -1.23 -2.91 -10.19
CA SER A 229 -1.64 -1.87 -9.24
C SER A 229 -2.07 -0.58 -9.94
N THR A 230 -1.89 -0.49 -11.27
CA THR A 230 -1.92 0.80 -11.98
C THR A 230 -2.85 0.87 -13.18
N HIS A 231 -2.82 -0.12 -14.09
CA HIS A 231 -3.44 0.01 -15.41
C HIS A 231 -4.69 -0.87 -15.54
N ILE A 232 -5.87 -0.25 -15.50
CA ILE A 232 -7.13 -0.92 -15.82
C ILE A 232 -7.10 -1.38 -17.29
N MET A 233 -7.32 -2.67 -17.50
CA MET A 233 -7.26 -3.33 -18.81
C MET A 233 -5.93 -3.09 -19.56
N GLY A 234 -4.84 -2.87 -18.83
CA GLY A 234 -3.49 -2.74 -19.38
C GLY A 234 -3.13 -1.35 -19.95
N SER A 235 -4.10 -0.44 -20.07
CA SER A 235 -3.86 0.86 -20.73
C SER A 235 -4.41 2.09 -20.02
N SER A 236 -5.37 1.95 -19.11
CA SER A 236 -6.00 3.09 -18.44
C SER A 236 -5.47 3.26 -17.01
N ILE A 237 -4.74 4.34 -16.74
CA ILE A 237 -4.16 4.59 -15.41
C ILE A 237 -5.26 4.83 -14.36
N MET A 238 -5.12 4.19 -13.19
CA MET A 238 -5.92 4.47 -12.00
C MET A 238 -5.32 5.65 -11.22
N ASN A 239 -4.14 5.45 -10.64
CA ASN A 239 -3.37 6.47 -9.92
C ASN A 239 -1.92 6.48 -10.40
N GLY A 240 -1.17 5.43 -10.05
CA GLY A 240 0.25 5.26 -10.29
C GLY A 240 0.83 4.23 -9.31
N ILE A 241 2.04 3.73 -9.57
CA ILE A 241 2.66 2.69 -8.73
C ILE A 241 2.95 3.20 -7.30
N GLY A 242 3.24 4.50 -7.16
CA GLY A 242 3.59 5.10 -5.88
C GLY A 242 4.76 4.36 -5.23
N GLY A 243 4.75 4.26 -3.90
CA GLY A 243 5.73 3.48 -3.14
C GLY A 243 5.49 1.98 -3.09
N SER A 244 4.46 1.41 -3.75
CA SER A 244 4.16 -0.02 -3.58
C SER A 244 5.34 -0.91 -4.01
N GLY A 245 6.10 -0.50 -5.02
CA GLY A 245 7.32 -1.20 -5.45
C GLY A 245 8.47 -1.06 -4.45
N ASP A 246 8.63 0.13 -3.85
CA ASP A 246 9.65 0.40 -2.83
C ASP A 246 9.46 -0.51 -1.61
N PHE A 247 8.20 -0.68 -1.19
CA PHE A 247 7.85 -1.51 -0.04
C PHE A 247 7.79 -2.99 -0.39
N ALA A 248 7.06 -3.41 -1.41
CA ALA A 248 6.84 -4.83 -1.73
C ALA A 248 8.16 -5.59 -1.97
N ARG A 249 9.11 -5.01 -2.72
CA ARG A 249 10.40 -5.66 -3.04
C ARG A 249 11.33 -5.77 -1.82
N ASN A 250 11.18 -4.88 -0.84
CA ASN A 250 12.15 -4.72 0.25
C ASN A 250 11.60 -5.08 1.63
N ALA A 251 10.31 -5.35 1.75
CA ALA A 251 9.63 -5.75 2.97
C ALA A 251 10.12 -7.11 3.49
N TYR A 252 9.90 -7.36 4.78
CA TYR A 252 10.03 -8.67 5.40
C TYR A 252 8.84 -9.58 5.07
N LEU A 253 7.64 -9.01 4.97
CA LEU A 253 6.45 -9.66 4.42
C LEU A 253 5.75 -8.71 3.45
N SER A 254 5.44 -9.21 2.25
CA SER A 254 4.74 -8.44 1.20
C SER A 254 3.33 -8.99 0.93
N PHE A 255 2.33 -8.25 1.41
CA PHE A 255 0.91 -8.54 1.21
C PHE A 255 0.32 -7.73 0.07
N PHE A 256 -0.48 -8.39 -0.76
CA PHE A 256 -1.37 -7.77 -1.72
C PHE A 256 -2.82 -8.16 -1.48
N MET A 257 -3.70 -7.17 -1.45
CA MET A 257 -5.09 -7.34 -1.06
C MET A 257 -6.07 -6.64 -2.00
N THR A 258 -7.17 -7.33 -2.31
CA THR A 258 -8.26 -6.84 -3.16
C THR A 258 -9.52 -7.63 -2.85
N PRO A 259 -10.74 -7.09 -3.05
CA PRO A 259 -11.91 -7.95 -3.21
C PRO A 259 -11.68 -8.89 -4.41
N SER A 260 -12.22 -10.10 -4.39
CA SER A 260 -12.00 -11.09 -5.46
C SER A 260 -12.72 -10.75 -6.77
N VAL A 261 -13.67 -9.81 -6.72
CA VAL A 261 -14.41 -9.27 -7.87
C VAL A 261 -14.55 -7.75 -7.79
N ALA A 262 -14.72 -7.11 -8.95
CA ALA A 262 -15.02 -5.69 -9.10
C ALA A 262 -16.24 -5.49 -10.02
N ARG A 263 -16.74 -4.24 -10.09
CA ARG A 263 -17.90 -3.85 -10.92
C ARG A 263 -19.10 -4.78 -10.71
N ASN A 264 -19.51 -4.95 -9.46
CA ASN A 264 -20.64 -5.81 -9.06
C ASN A 264 -20.54 -7.23 -9.64
N GLY A 265 -19.37 -7.87 -9.52
CA GLY A 265 -19.16 -9.25 -9.99
C GLY A 265 -18.82 -9.38 -11.49
N ALA A 266 -18.90 -8.30 -12.27
CA ALA A 266 -18.63 -8.36 -13.71
C ALA A 266 -17.14 -8.57 -14.06
N ILE A 267 -16.23 -8.19 -13.16
CA ILE A 267 -14.79 -8.33 -13.29
C ILE A 267 -14.26 -9.25 -12.19
N SER A 268 -13.39 -10.19 -12.55
CA SER A 268 -12.56 -10.90 -11.57
C SER A 268 -11.29 -10.13 -11.28
N CYS A 269 -10.88 -10.07 -10.02
CA CYS A 269 -9.57 -9.54 -9.65
C CYS A 269 -8.48 -10.63 -9.65
N ILE A 270 -8.84 -11.89 -9.88
CA ILE A 270 -7.89 -12.99 -10.14
C ILE A 270 -8.07 -13.44 -11.60
N VAL A 271 -7.04 -13.26 -12.43
CA VAL A 271 -7.12 -13.44 -13.88
C VAL A 271 -6.14 -14.50 -14.39
N PRO A 272 -6.30 -15.01 -15.62
CA PRO A 272 -5.31 -15.92 -16.22
C PRO A 272 -3.91 -15.32 -16.36
N MET A 273 -3.83 -14.06 -16.81
CA MET A 273 -2.62 -13.25 -16.91
C MET A 273 -2.97 -11.79 -16.65
N VAL A 274 -2.16 -11.06 -15.89
CA VAL A 274 -2.41 -9.64 -15.64
C VAL A 274 -2.25 -8.85 -16.93
N SER A 275 -3.08 -7.83 -17.11
CA SER A 275 -3.01 -6.95 -18.28
C SER A 275 -1.83 -5.97 -18.23
N HIS A 276 -1.26 -5.77 -17.04
CA HIS A 276 -0.05 -5.00 -16.78
C HIS A 276 0.66 -5.56 -15.53
N VAL A 277 1.99 -5.50 -15.47
CA VAL A 277 2.75 -6.01 -14.32
C VAL A 277 3.44 -4.84 -13.63
N ASP A 278 3.02 -4.52 -12.40
CA ASP A 278 3.75 -3.62 -11.50
C ASP A 278 4.66 -4.40 -10.54
N HIS A 279 4.18 -5.56 -10.07
CA HIS A 279 4.91 -6.42 -9.15
C HIS A 279 4.95 -7.84 -9.69
N THR A 280 6.17 -8.37 -9.81
CA THR A 280 6.39 -9.74 -10.27
C THR A 280 6.03 -10.74 -9.18
N GLU A 281 5.87 -12.01 -9.52
CA GLU A 281 5.70 -13.11 -8.56
C GLU A 281 6.76 -13.17 -7.44
N HIS A 282 7.94 -12.58 -7.68
CA HIS A 282 9.04 -12.48 -6.72
C HIS A 282 8.87 -11.36 -5.68
N ASP A 283 7.90 -10.46 -5.85
CA ASP A 283 7.55 -9.37 -4.92
C ASP A 283 6.34 -9.69 -4.05
N VAL A 284 5.67 -10.79 -4.34
CA VAL A 284 4.32 -11.09 -3.84
C VAL A 284 4.40 -12.38 -3.04
N GLU A 285 4.34 -12.24 -1.72
CA GLU A 285 4.46 -13.36 -0.80
C GLU A 285 3.11 -13.80 -0.26
N ILE A 286 2.22 -12.86 0.04
CA ILE A 286 0.88 -13.15 0.54
C ILE A 286 -0.16 -12.43 -0.31
N MET A 287 -1.18 -13.17 -0.72
CA MET A 287 -2.33 -12.63 -1.44
C MET A 287 -3.60 -12.85 -0.64
N VAL A 288 -4.46 -11.82 -0.56
CA VAL A 288 -5.65 -11.86 0.26
C VAL A 288 -6.86 -11.31 -0.49
N THR A 289 -7.95 -12.06 -0.46
CA THR A 289 -9.27 -11.58 -0.83
C THR A 289 -10.26 -11.91 0.28
N GLU A 290 -11.50 -11.47 0.16
CA GLU A 290 -12.55 -11.86 1.11
C GLU A 290 -12.80 -13.38 1.09
N GLN A 291 -12.36 -14.10 0.05
CA GLN A 291 -12.49 -15.56 -0.04
C GLN A 291 -11.49 -16.31 0.84
N GLY A 292 -10.33 -15.69 1.12
CA GLY A 292 -9.26 -16.31 1.87
C GLY A 292 -7.88 -15.71 1.58
N LEU A 293 -6.87 -16.31 2.19
CA LEU A 293 -5.46 -15.92 2.10
C LEU A 293 -4.62 -17.05 1.50
N ALA A 294 -3.75 -16.69 0.56
CA ALA A 294 -2.75 -17.56 -0.05
C ALA A 294 -1.35 -17.13 0.40
N ASP A 295 -0.68 -17.97 1.19
CA ASP A 295 0.75 -17.83 1.54
C ASP A 295 1.58 -18.51 0.45
N LEU A 296 2.32 -17.71 -0.31
CA LEU A 296 3.02 -18.12 -1.53
C LEU A 296 4.52 -18.33 -1.32
N ARG A 297 5.01 -18.19 -0.09
CA ARG A 297 6.43 -18.32 0.25
C ARG A 297 6.92 -19.75 -0.06
N GLY A 298 8.02 -19.84 -0.79
CA GLY A 298 8.65 -21.12 -1.16
C GLY A 298 7.91 -21.95 -2.21
N LEU A 299 6.87 -21.39 -2.85
CA LEU A 299 6.09 -22.09 -3.88
C LEU A 299 6.57 -21.78 -5.30
N SER A 300 6.61 -22.80 -6.16
CA SER A 300 6.79 -22.63 -7.61
C SER A 300 5.54 -22.02 -8.28
N PRO A 301 5.62 -21.45 -9.49
CA PRO A 301 4.48 -20.81 -10.14
C PRO A 301 3.24 -21.71 -10.24
N THR A 302 3.39 -23.00 -10.57
CA THR A 302 2.24 -23.92 -10.62
C THR A 302 1.65 -24.23 -9.23
N GLN A 303 2.43 -24.17 -8.16
CA GLN A 303 1.92 -24.30 -6.78
C GLN A 303 1.20 -23.03 -6.35
N ARG A 304 1.73 -21.85 -6.72
CA ARG A 304 1.08 -20.54 -6.52
C ARG A 304 -0.28 -20.51 -7.21
N ALA A 305 -0.36 -20.92 -8.48
CA ALA A 305 -1.60 -21.00 -9.25
C ALA A 305 -2.68 -21.82 -8.56
N ARG A 306 -2.35 -23.04 -8.13
CA ARG A 306 -3.33 -23.86 -7.39
C ARG A 306 -3.79 -23.15 -6.13
N LEU A 307 -2.88 -22.59 -5.33
CA LEU A 307 -3.25 -21.97 -4.07
C LEU A 307 -4.08 -20.69 -4.25
N ILE A 308 -3.68 -19.81 -5.17
CA ILE A 308 -4.39 -18.55 -5.48
C ILE A 308 -5.80 -18.85 -5.99
N ILE A 309 -5.94 -19.79 -6.93
CA ILE A 309 -7.26 -20.18 -7.46
C ILE A 309 -8.17 -20.70 -6.33
N GLU A 310 -7.65 -21.55 -5.44
CA GLU A 310 -8.45 -22.14 -4.37
C GLU A 310 -8.79 -21.18 -3.24
N LYS A 311 -7.87 -20.28 -2.88
CA LYS A 311 -8.00 -19.44 -1.69
C LYS A 311 -8.51 -18.04 -1.99
N CYS A 312 -8.20 -17.48 -3.16
CA CYS A 312 -8.40 -16.06 -3.43
C CYS A 312 -9.44 -15.81 -4.53
N ALA A 313 -9.61 -16.71 -5.50
CA ALA A 313 -10.58 -16.51 -6.57
C ALA A 313 -12.04 -16.67 -6.10
N HIS A 314 -12.91 -15.80 -6.59
CA HIS A 314 -14.36 -15.87 -6.36
C HIS A 314 -14.93 -17.20 -6.88
N PRO A 315 -15.93 -17.81 -6.21
CA PRO A 315 -16.57 -19.05 -6.65
C PRO A 315 -17.05 -19.04 -8.11
N ASP A 316 -17.53 -17.90 -8.62
CA ASP A 316 -17.99 -17.77 -10.01
C ASP A 316 -16.85 -17.90 -11.04
N PHE A 317 -15.65 -17.44 -10.69
CA PHE A 317 -14.50 -17.40 -11.61
C PHE A 317 -13.55 -18.59 -11.42
N ARG A 318 -13.59 -19.24 -10.25
CA ARG A 318 -12.71 -20.36 -9.90
C ARG A 318 -12.76 -21.53 -10.90
N PRO A 319 -13.94 -22.01 -11.38
CA PRO A 319 -13.98 -23.07 -12.37
C PRO A 319 -13.27 -22.71 -13.69
N ALA A 320 -13.44 -21.48 -14.16
CA ALA A 320 -12.83 -21.02 -15.41
C ALA A 320 -11.31 -20.83 -15.27
N LEU A 321 -10.82 -20.38 -14.11
CA LEU A 321 -9.38 -20.31 -13.83
C LEU A 321 -8.75 -21.70 -13.75
N ARG A 322 -9.44 -22.67 -13.12
CA ARG A 322 -8.99 -24.07 -13.10
C ARG A 322 -8.90 -24.63 -14.52
N ASP A 323 -9.94 -24.42 -15.32
CA ASP A 323 -9.95 -24.86 -16.73
C ASP A 323 -8.79 -24.25 -17.53
N TYR A 324 -8.58 -22.93 -17.44
CA TYR A 324 -7.44 -22.26 -18.07
C TYR A 324 -6.12 -22.88 -17.63
N PHE A 325 -5.92 -23.09 -16.33
CA PHE A 325 -4.69 -23.61 -15.78
C PHE A 325 -4.42 -25.06 -16.22
N GLU A 326 -5.42 -25.94 -16.19
CA GLU A 326 -5.29 -27.33 -16.61
C GLU A 326 -5.03 -27.45 -18.12
N ARG A 327 -5.73 -26.67 -18.95
CA ARG A 327 -5.46 -26.64 -20.40
C ARG A 327 -4.09 -26.05 -20.70
N SER A 328 -3.66 -25.03 -19.96
CA SER A 328 -2.30 -24.49 -20.05
C SER A 328 -1.25 -25.53 -19.66
N LEU A 329 -1.46 -26.26 -18.56
CA LEU A 329 -0.58 -27.35 -18.13
C LEU A 329 -0.50 -28.48 -19.17
N ALA A 330 -1.59 -28.78 -19.89
CA ALA A 330 -1.59 -29.76 -20.95
C ALA A 330 -0.91 -29.23 -22.23
N GLY A 331 -1.27 -28.02 -22.68
CA GLY A 331 -0.94 -27.50 -24.01
C GLY A 331 0.33 -26.65 -24.12
N ALA A 332 0.78 -25.98 -23.06
CA ALA A 332 1.91 -25.05 -23.15
C ALA A 332 3.24 -25.77 -23.44
N SER A 333 4.12 -25.16 -24.23
CA SER A 333 5.46 -25.73 -24.51
C SER A 333 6.36 -25.77 -23.26
N GLY A 334 6.27 -24.74 -22.41
CA GLY A 334 6.91 -24.68 -21.10
C GLY A 334 5.93 -24.99 -19.97
N LYS A 335 6.36 -25.79 -18.99
CA LYS A 335 5.52 -26.20 -17.84
C LYS A 335 5.88 -25.50 -16.52
N HIS A 336 6.89 -24.64 -16.52
CA HIS A 336 7.27 -23.88 -15.32
C HIS A 336 6.19 -22.85 -14.96
N THR A 337 5.80 -22.04 -15.93
CA THR A 337 4.72 -21.04 -15.84
C THR A 337 3.85 -21.17 -17.09
N PRO A 338 2.93 -22.17 -17.12
CA PRO A 338 2.24 -22.55 -18.35
C PRO A 338 1.17 -21.51 -18.75
N HIS A 339 1.17 -21.07 -20.01
CA HIS A 339 0.14 -20.19 -20.55
C HIS A 339 -0.37 -20.69 -21.89
N LEU A 340 -1.65 -20.42 -22.15
CA LEU A 340 -2.22 -20.39 -23.50
C LEU A 340 -2.26 -18.93 -23.96
N LEU A 341 -1.36 -18.55 -24.86
CA LEU A 341 -1.13 -17.15 -25.23
C LEU A 341 -2.31 -16.55 -25.99
N GLU A 342 -3.05 -17.36 -26.74
CA GLU A 342 -4.22 -16.96 -27.51
C GLU A 342 -5.38 -16.50 -26.63
N GLU A 343 -5.41 -16.90 -25.36
CA GLU A 343 -6.53 -16.64 -24.44
C GLU A 343 -6.11 -16.01 -23.11
N ALA A 344 -4.81 -15.79 -22.87
CA ALA A 344 -4.26 -15.25 -21.62
C ALA A 344 -4.91 -13.91 -21.20
N LEU A 345 -5.23 -13.04 -22.18
CA LEU A 345 -5.88 -11.75 -21.97
C LEU A 345 -7.33 -11.72 -22.47
N SER A 346 -7.92 -12.88 -22.78
CA SER A 346 -9.26 -12.96 -23.37
C SER A 346 -10.36 -12.46 -22.42
N TRP A 347 -10.15 -12.51 -21.10
CA TRP A 347 -11.10 -12.00 -20.12
C TRP A 347 -11.19 -10.48 -20.17
N HIS A 348 -10.05 -9.80 -20.27
CA HIS A 348 -9.98 -8.35 -20.45
C HIS A 348 -10.63 -7.91 -21.75
N ALA A 349 -10.32 -8.60 -22.87
CA ALA A 349 -10.95 -8.34 -24.16
C ALA A 349 -12.48 -8.51 -24.08
N ARG A 350 -12.96 -9.61 -23.47
CA ARG A 350 -14.40 -9.86 -23.30
C ARG A 350 -15.07 -8.80 -22.45
N PHE A 351 -14.44 -8.32 -21.38
CA PHE A 351 -14.98 -7.22 -20.58
C PHE A 351 -15.14 -5.94 -21.40
N LEU A 352 -14.17 -5.59 -22.25
CA LEU A 352 -14.26 -4.42 -23.14
C LEU A 352 -15.38 -4.55 -24.18
N GLU A 353 -15.63 -5.75 -24.68
CA GLU A 353 -16.67 -6.02 -25.68
C GLU A 353 -18.08 -6.14 -25.09
N THR A 354 -18.20 -6.75 -23.91
CA THR A 354 -19.50 -7.22 -23.39
C THR A 354 -19.87 -6.65 -22.03
N GLY A 355 -18.92 -6.01 -21.34
CA GLY A 355 -19.09 -5.55 -19.96
C GLY A 355 -18.89 -6.66 -18.90
N TYR A 356 -18.57 -7.90 -19.29
CA TYR A 356 -18.34 -9.02 -18.36
C TYR A 356 -17.09 -9.83 -18.72
N MET A 357 -16.32 -10.27 -17.73
CA MET A 357 -15.14 -11.13 -17.94
C MET A 357 -15.49 -12.59 -18.27
N LEU A 358 -16.67 -13.08 -17.88
CA LEU A 358 -17.19 -14.39 -18.26
C LEU A 358 -18.51 -14.25 -19.04
N PRO A 359 -18.88 -15.23 -19.88
CA PRO A 359 -20.22 -15.28 -20.45
C PRO A 359 -21.28 -15.24 -19.34
N VAL A 360 -22.35 -14.47 -19.53
CA VAL A 360 -23.42 -14.31 -18.52
C VAL A 360 -24.00 -15.66 -18.06
N SER A 361 -24.05 -16.66 -18.95
CA SER A 361 -24.52 -18.02 -18.64
C SER A 361 -23.60 -18.82 -17.71
N ALA A 362 -22.37 -18.36 -17.48
CA ALA A 362 -21.37 -19.03 -16.63
C ALA A 362 -21.32 -18.46 -15.20
N LEU A 363 -22.03 -17.36 -14.92
CA LEU A 363 -22.16 -16.79 -13.58
C LEU A 363 -23.27 -17.51 -12.82
N GLN A 364 -23.07 -17.84 -11.54
CA GLN A 364 -24.00 -18.68 -10.78
C GLN A 364 -25.35 -18.00 -10.50
N GLU A 365 -25.44 -16.67 -10.60
CA GLU A 365 -26.71 -15.91 -10.65
C GLU A 365 -26.57 -14.67 -11.56
N PRO A 366 -27.61 -14.27 -12.32
CA PRO A 366 -27.65 -12.96 -12.94
C PRO A 366 -27.80 -11.92 -11.83
N LEU A 367 -26.73 -11.17 -11.55
CA LEU A 367 -26.77 -10.09 -10.57
C LEU A 367 -27.92 -9.13 -10.91
N HIS A 368 -28.89 -9.05 -10.00
CA HIS A 368 -29.97 -8.07 -10.06
C HIS A 368 -29.36 -6.66 -10.13
N LEU A 369 -29.54 -6.00 -11.26
CA LEU A 369 -29.37 -4.56 -11.41
C LEU A 369 -30.35 -3.86 -10.43
N VAL A 370 -29.82 -3.23 -9.39
CA VAL A 370 -30.48 -2.13 -8.66
C VAL A 370 -29.52 -0.97 -8.60
#